data_AF-A0A948DDQ8-F1
#
_entry.id   AF-A0A948DDQ8-F1
#
_cell.length_a   1.000
_cell.length_b   1.000
_cell.length_c   1.000
_cell.angle_alpha   90.00
_cell.angle_beta   90.00
_cell.angle_gamma   90.00
#
_symmetry.space_group_name_H-M   'P 1'
#
loop_
_entity.id
_entity.type
_entity.pdbx_description
1 polymer ?
#
loop_
_entity_poly.entity_id
_entity_poly.type
_entity_poly.pdbx_seq_one_letter_code
_entity_poly.pdbx_strand_id
1 'polypeptide(L)'
;MKRIGRSATVLVLVLVVSGTALLAGCGGSSMSASDYKAQYTGTIDKFESQIEEDDRKANELVAKNDLAAVIALLNQRIKNVDEVFDEIAALRPPAEMRDLQAITLYYLFAVKQQLQAQNNLNDAIRKEEPTTDLVTAAENAKARTQKVTRELVLELEKLGITLKVMEQQPGQQPGSAPASSPAGESTAPQ
;
A
#
# COMPACT_ATOMS: atom_id res chain seq x y z
N MET A 1 -9.80 -31.15 -9.85
CA MET A 1 -8.96 -30.21 -9.07
C MET A 1 -9.56 -28.81 -9.21
N LYS A 2 -10.19 -28.28 -8.15
CA LYS A 2 -10.81 -26.93 -8.13
C LYS A 2 -9.70 -25.89 -7.93
N ARG A 3 -9.45 -25.04 -8.93
CA ARG A 3 -8.55 -23.89 -8.80
C ARG A 3 -9.27 -22.81 -7.99
N ILE A 4 -8.84 -22.60 -6.75
CA ILE A 4 -9.30 -21.49 -5.92
C ILE A 4 -8.55 -20.25 -6.42
N GLY A 5 -9.19 -19.48 -7.30
CA GLY A 5 -8.72 -18.15 -7.67
C GLY A 5 -8.87 -17.22 -6.47
N ARG A 6 -7.79 -17.03 -5.71
CA ARG A 6 -7.70 -15.97 -4.70
C ARG A 6 -7.16 -14.72 -5.41
N SER A 7 -8.05 -13.84 -5.84
CA SER A 7 -7.68 -12.49 -6.26
C SER A 7 -7.02 -11.77 -5.09
N ALA A 8 -5.72 -11.50 -5.20
CA ALA A 8 -4.98 -10.70 -4.24
C ALA A 8 -5.28 -9.22 -4.51
N THR A 9 -6.37 -8.72 -3.93
CA THR A 9 -6.69 -7.28 -3.94
C THR A 9 -5.63 -6.55 -3.11
N VAL A 10 -4.74 -5.83 -3.79
CA VAL A 10 -3.79 -4.90 -3.15
C VAL A 10 -4.59 -3.68 -2.72
N LEU A 11 -4.86 -3.58 -1.42
CA LEU A 11 -5.67 -2.53 -0.82
C LEU A 11 -4.72 -1.49 -0.23
N VAL A 12 -4.49 -0.39 -0.94
CA VAL A 12 -3.80 0.80 -0.42
C VAL A 12 -4.87 1.81 -0.02
N LEU A 13 -4.94 2.12 1.28
CA LEU A 13 -5.96 2.98 1.86
C LEU A 13 -5.50 4.45 1.76
N VAL A 14 -6.29 5.31 1.11
CA VAL A 14 -6.02 6.76 0.98
C VAL A 14 -7.02 7.52 1.87
N LEU A 15 -6.55 8.44 2.72
CA LEU A 15 -7.36 9.14 3.74
C LEU A 15 -7.26 10.67 3.59
N VAL A 16 -8.42 11.33 3.44
CA VAL A 16 -8.60 12.81 3.35
C VAL A 16 -8.89 13.38 4.74
N VAL A 17 -8.18 14.42 5.17
CA VAL A 17 -8.77 15.52 5.98
C VAL A 17 -8.11 16.87 5.63
N SER A 18 -8.96 17.85 5.37
CA SER A 18 -8.68 19.25 5.01
C SER A 18 -8.41 20.15 6.22
N GLY A 19 -7.35 20.97 6.17
CA GLY A 19 -7.20 22.07 7.14
C GLY A 19 -5.90 22.86 7.03
N THR A 20 -5.93 24.05 6.45
CA THR A 20 -4.80 24.99 6.39
C THR A 20 -4.49 25.63 7.75
N ALA A 21 -3.21 25.67 8.15
CA ALA A 21 -2.69 26.76 8.98
C ALA A 21 -1.17 26.97 8.79
N LEU A 22 -0.82 28.23 8.56
CA LEU A 22 0.52 28.81 8.49
C LEU A 22 1.00 29.12 9.91
N LEU A 23 2.21 28.67 10.28
CA LEU A 23 2.99 29.33 11.33
C LEU A 23 4.47 29.30 10.98
N ALA A 24 5.06 30.50 11.00
CA ALA A 24 6.49 30.76 10.84
C ALA A 24 7.12 30.98 12.22
N GLY A 25 8.33 30.45 12.44
CA GLY A 25 9.10 30.67 13.66
C GLY A 25 10.54 30.18 13.52
N CYS A 26 11.48 30.96 14.04
CA CYS A 26 12.90 31.04 13.72
C CYS A 26 13.81 30.11 14.56
N GLY A 27 14.94 29.64 14.00
CA GLY A 27 16.15 29.33 14.79
C GLY A 27 16.79 27.95 14.59
N GLY A 28 17.56 27.78 13.51
CA GLY A 28 18.36 26.60 13.16
C GLY A 28 18.31 26.40 11.65
N SER A 29 19.34 25.86 10.98
CA SER A 29 19.32 25.63 9.52
C SER A 29 18.38 24.47 9.10
N SER A 30 17.18 24.43 9.68
CA SER A 30 16.01 23.69 9.21
C SER A 30 15.33 24.49 8.10
N MET A 31 14.66 23.79 7.19
CA MET A 31 13.79 24.44 6.21
C MET A 31 12.68 25.21 6.91
N SER A 32 12.14 26.22 6.23
CA SER A 32 10.90 26.85 6.67
C SER A 32 9.77 25.82 6.65
N ALA A 33 8.78 25.97 7.52
CA ALA A 33 7.62 25.08 7.56
C ALA A 33 6.87 25.02 6.22
N SER A 34 6.79 26.14 5.50
CA SER A 34 6.16 26.19 4.16
C SER A 34 6.96 25.41 3.12
N ASP A 35 8.29 25.58 3.09
CA ASP A 35 9.13 24.88 2.13
C ASP A 35 9.17 23.38 2.43
N TYR A 36 9.25 23.01 3.72
CA TYR A 36 9.22 21.60 4.13
C TYR A 36 7.91 20.97 3.72
N LYS A 37 6.78 21.62 4.02
CA LYS A 37 5.46 21.12 3.65
C LYS A 37 5.37 20.95 2.14
N ALA A 38 5.81 21.93 1.34
CA ALA A 38 5.75 21.85 -0.11
C ALA A 38 6.59 20.69 -0.68
N GLN A 39 7.84 20.52 -0.21
CA GLN A 39 8.69 19.41 -0.66
C GLN A 39 8.16 18.05 -0.20
N TYR A 40 7.77 17.95 1.08
CA TYR A 40 7.15 16.77 1.65
C TYR A 40 5.91 16.34 0.84
N THR A 41 4.95 17.25 0.64
CA THR A 41 3.73 16.93 -0.12
C THR A 41 4.04 16.63 -1.58
N GLY A 42 5.00 17.32 -2.19
CA GLY A 42 5.41 17.03 -3.57
C GLY A 42 5.99 15.63 -3.74
N THR A 43 6.84 15.18 -2.81
CA THR A 43 7.39 13.83 -2.81
C THR A 43 6.29 12.78 -2.56
N ILE A 44 5.38 13.03 -1.63
CA ILE A 44 4.26 12.10 -1.35
C ILE A 44 3.27 12.03 -2.53
N ASP A 45 2.87 13.16 -3.11
CA ASP A 45 1.96 13.20 -4.28
C ASP A 45 2.55 12.44 -5.48
N LYS A 46 3.86 12.59 -5.72
CA LYS A 46 4.57 11.83 -6.76
C LYS A 46 4.58 10.34 -6.47
N PHE A 47 4.82 9.96 -5.21
CA PHE A 47 4.79 8.57 -4.78
C PHE A 47 3.40 7.95 -4.94
N GLU A 48 2.34 8.66 -4.55
CA GLU A 48 0.95 8.21 -4.72
C GLU A 48 0.59 8.03 -6.20
N SER A 49 0.95 8.99 -7.05
CA SER A 49 0.73 8.90 -8.50
C SER A 49 1.41 7.66 -9.11
N GLN A 50 2.62 7.33 -8.65
CA GLN A 50 3.34 6.14 -9.09
C GLN A 50 2.66 4.86 -8.61
N ILE A 51 2.17 4.82 -7.36
CA ILE A 51 1.42 3.68 -6.83
C ILE A 51 0.20 3.40 -7.69
N GLU A 52 -0.58 4.43 -8.05
CA GLU A 52 -1.77 4.28 -8.89
C GLU A 52 -1.44 3.69 -10.27
N GLU A 53 -0.37 4.19 -10.90
CA GLU A 53 0.08 3.66 -12.18
C GLU A 53 0.52 2.20 -12.05
N ASP A 54 1.29 1.89 -11.02
CA ASP A 54 1.75 0.54 -10.77
C ASP A 54 0.59 -0.39 -10.43
N ASP A 55 -0.47 0.07 -9.77
CA ASP A 55 -1.66 -0.73 -9.42
C ASP A 55 -2.46 -1.09 -10.69
N ARG A 56 -2.61 -0.15 -11.62
CA ARG A 56 -3.19 -0.46 -12.93
C ARG A 56 -2.37 -1.52 -13.66
N LYS A 57 -1.04 -1.35 -13.72
CA LYS A 57 -0.13 -2.34 -14.34
C LYS A 57 -0.24 -3.70 -13.66
N ALA A 58 -0.25 -3.74 -12.33
CA ALA A 58 -0.37 -4.99 -11.58
C ALA A 58 -1.64 -5.76 -11.94
N ASN A 59 -2.78 -5.06 -12.01
CA ASN A 59 -4.07 -5.66 -12.39
C ASN A 59 -4.04 -6.26 -13.80
N GLU A 60 -3.42 -5.56 -14.76
CA GLU A 60 -3.25 -6.08 -16.12
C GLU A 60 -2.35 -7.32 -16.17
N LEU A 61 -1.26 -7.34 -15.41
CA LEU A 61 -0.33 -8.47 -15.35
C LEU A 61 -0.96 -9.69 -14.68
N VAL A 62 -1.71 -9.47 -13.60
CA VAL A 62 -2.49 -10.53 -12.93
C VAL A 62 -3.55 -11.10 -13.87
N ALA A 63 -4.27 -10.26 -14.61
CA ALA A 63 -5.26 -10.72 -15.60
C ALA A 63 -4.62 -11.58 -16.71
N LYS A 64 -3.36 -11.31 -17.05
CA LYS A 64 -2.55 -12.09 -18.00
C LYS A 64 -1.90 -13.35 -17.38
N ASN A 65 -2.06 -13.57 -16.08
CA ASN A 65 -1.36 -14.61 -15.31
C ASN A 65 0.17 -14.54 -15.42
N ASP A 66 0.73 -13.34 -15.62
CA ASP A 66 2.17 -13.15 -15.78
C ASP A 66 2.85 -12.92 -14.42
N LEU A 67 3.08 -14.02 -13.69
CA LEU A 67 3.69 -13.98 -12.36
C LEU A 67 5.12 -13.41 -12.38
N ALA A 68 5.88 -13.63 -13.46
CA ALA A 68 7.24 -13.11 -13.58
C ALA A 68 7.23 -11.58 -13.69
N ALA A 69 6.33 -11.02 -14.49
CA ALA A 69 6.17 -9.57 -14.58
C ALA A 69 5.62 -8.96 -13.28
N VAL A 70 4.75 -9.66 -12.55
CA VAL A 70 4.29 -9.21 -11.21
C VAL A 70 5.46 -9.12 -10.23
N ILE A 71 6.36 -10.11 -10.20
CA ILE A 71 7.59 -10.09 -9.38
C ILE A 71 8.49 -8.92 -9.80
N ALA A 72 8.67 -8.68 -11.10
CA ALA A 72 9.46 -7.55 -11.59
C ALA A 72 8.88 -6.20 -11.13
N LEU A 73 7.56 -6.04 -11.21
CA LEU A 73 6.86 -4.83 -10.76
C LEU A 73 6.98 -4.63 -9.24
N LEU A 74 6.89 -5.70 -8.44
CA LEU A 74 7.10 -5.62 -6.99
C LEU A 74 8.53 -5.17 -6.62
N ASN A 75 9.54 -5.69 -7.32
CA ASN A 75 10.92 -5.23 -7.15
C ASN A 75 11.09 -3.75 -7.49
N GLN A 76 10.43 -3.29 -8.56
CA GLN A 76 10.43 -1.87 -8.93
C GLN A 76 9.76 -1.01 -7.84
N ARG A 77 8.60 -1.43 -7.32
CA ARG A 77 7.93 -0.73 -6.21
C ARG A 77 8.80 -0.64 -4.96
N ILE A 78 9.51 -1.71 -4.60
CA ILE A 78 10.45 -1.70 -3.47
C ILE A 78 11.53 -0.62 -3.67
N LYS A 79 12.10 -0.53 -4.88
CA LYS A 79 13.09 0.50 -5.23
C LYS A 79 12.50 1.91 -5.14
N ASN A 80 11.28 2.11 -5.65
CA ASN A 80 10.60 3.40 -5.58
C ASN A 80 10.35 3.83 -4.12
N VAL A 81 9.99 2.89 -3.24
CA VAL A 81 9.84 3.17 -1.81
C VAL A 81 11.18 3.60 -1.18
N ASP A 82 12.29 2.97 -1.56
CA ASP A 82 13.63 3.38 -1.11
C ASP A 82 13.98 4.79 -1.59
N GLU A 83 13.70 5.12 -2.85
CA GLU A 83 13.94 6.46 -3.40
C GLU A 83 13.13 7.53 -2.64
N VAL A 84 11.85 7.26 -2.36
CA VAL A 84 10.99 8.17 -1.59
C VAL A 84 11.43 8.26 -0.13
N PHE A 85 11.88 7.16 0.47
CA PHE A 85 12.46 7.16 1.81
C PHE A 85 13.66 8.09 1.88
N ASP A 86 14.59 7.98 0.92
CA ASP A 86 15.80 8.80 0.87
C ASP A 86 15.45 10.29 0.63
N GLU A 87 14.49 10.57 -0.27
CA GLU A 87 13.99 11.93 -0.50
C GLU A 87 13.41 12.55 0.79
N ILE A 88 12.54 11.84 1.51
CA ILE A 88 11.94 12.32 2.77
C ILE A 88 12.99 12.43 3.87
N ALA A 89 13.93 11.48 3.98
CA ALA A 89 14.97 11.49 5.02
C ALA A 89 15.97 12.63 4.83
N ALA A 90 16.20 13.06 3.59
CA ALA A 90 17.07 14.20 3.28
C ALA A 90 16.45 15.55 3.68
N LEU A 91 15.12 15.62 3.86
CA LEU A 91 14.46 16.83 4.33
C LEU A 91 14.91 17.19 5.74
N ARG A 92 15.03 18.50 6.02
CA ARG A 92 15.38 19.03 7.34
C ARG A 92 14.16 19.73 7.96
N PRO A 93 13.23 18.98 8.58
CA PRO A 93 11.99 19.57 9.09
C PRO A 93 12.25 20.59 10.20
N PRO A 94 11.37 21.60 10.31
CA PRO A 94 11.26 22.38 11.54
C PRO A 94 10.79 21.47 12.70
N ALA A 95 10.95 21.94 13.94
CA ALA A 95 10.76 21.11 15.13
C ALA A 95 9.38 20.45 15.18
N GLU A 96 8.34 21.19 14.81
CA GLU A 96 6.94 20.77 14.79
C GLU A 96 6.61 19.70 13.74
N MET A 97 7.47 19.45 12.76
CA MET A 97 7.23 18.44 11.70
C MET A 97 8.19 17.23 11.79
N ARG A 98 9.03 17.16 12.83
CA ARG A 98 9.96 16.04 13.03
C ARG A 98 9.23 14.72 13.28
N ASP A 99 8.16 14.76 14.07
CA ASP A 99 7.36 13.57 14.39
C ASP A 99 6.69 13.03 13.12
N LEU A 100 6.15 13.92 12.28
CA LEU A 100 5.65 13.55 10.96
C LEU A 100 6.73 12.88 10.11
N GLN A 101 7.91 13.48 9.99
CA GLN A 101 9.01 12.87 9.22
C GLN A 101 9.33 11.47 9.73
N ALA A 102 9.48 11.31 11.05
CA ALA A 102 9.81 10.03 11.66
C ALA A 102 8.73 8.96 11.39
N ILE A 103 7.45 9.32 11.54
CA ILE A 103 6.34 8.42 11.29
C ILE A 103 6.23 8.08 9.79
N THR A 104 6.45 9.04 8.89
CA THR A 104 6.47 8.80 7.44
C THR A 104 7.59 7.85 7.04
N LEU A 105 8.80 8.04 7.56
CA LEU A 105 9.92 7.12 7.30
C LEU A 105 9.62 5.71 7.83
N TYR A 106 9.01 5.62 9.02
CA TYR A 106 8.59 4.33 9.57
C TYR A 106 7.48 3.68 8.74
N TYR A 107 6.55 4.47 8.20
CA TYR A 107 5.52 4.00 7.26
C TYR A 107 6.14 3.43 5.98
N LEU A 108 7.03 4.17 5.33
CA LEU A 108 7.72 3.73 4.11
C LEU A 108 8.52 2.45 4.36
N PHE A 109 9.19 2.34 5.50
CA PHE A 109 9.88 1.12 5.91
C PHE A 109 8.92 -0.08 6.09
N ALA A 110 7.73 0.14 6.68
CA ALA A 110 6.71 -0.89 6.81
C ALA A 110 6.14 -1.33 5.46
N VAL A 111 5.84 -0.38 4.56
CA VAL A 111 5.41 -0.66 3.18
C VAL A 111 6.46 -1.49 2.45
N LYS A 112 7.74 -1.13 2.53
CA LYS A 112 8.83 -1.91 1.95
C LYS A 112 8.86 -3.35 2.45
N GLN A 113 8.76 -3.57 3.76
CA GLN A 113 8.72 -4.91 4.33
C GLN A 113 7.54 -5.73 3.82
N GLN A 114 6.37 -5.09 3.70
CA GLN A 114 5.19 -5.74 3.15
C GLN A 114 5.40 -6.15 1.69
N LEU A 115 5.94 -5.26 0.85
CA LEU A 115 6.24 -5.56 -0.55
C LEU A 115 7.30 -6.66 -0.68
N GLN A 116 8.33 -6.66 0.17
CA GLN A 116 9.34 -7.71 0.21
C GLN A 116 8.74 -9.07 0.60
N ALA A 117 7.87 -9.11 1.62
CA ALA A 117 7.21 -10.34 2.02
C ALA A 117 6.29 -10.89 0.90
N GLN A 118 5.55 -10.02 0.21
CA GLN A 118 4.75 -10.41 -0.96
C GLN A 118 5.61 -10.93 -2.11
N ASN A 119 6.73 -10.25 -2.40
CA ASN A 119 7.64 -10.65 -3.45
C ASN A 119 8.30 -12.01 -3.17
N ASN A 120 8.74 -12.25 -1.94
CA ASN A 120 9.29 -13.53 -1.51
C ASN A 120 8.26 -14.66 -1.62
N LEU A 121 7.01 -14.40 -1.24
CA LEU A 121 5.92 -15.37 -1.39
C LEU A 121 5.67 -15.68 -2.88
N ASN A 122 5.60 -14.67 -3.74
CA ASN A 122 5.39 -14.86 -5.18
C ASN A 122 6.55 -15.62 -5.84
N ASP A 123 7.78 -15.34 -5.44
CA ASP A 123 8.96 -16.06 -5.96
C ASP A 123 9.00 -17.52 -5.49
N ALA A 124 8.64 -17.79 -4.23
CA ALA A 124 8.51 -19.15 -3.71
C ALA A 124 7.41 -19.94 -4.44
N ILE A 125 6.26 -19.32 -4.71
CA ILE A 125 5.18 -19.93 -5.52
C ILE A 125 5.70 -20.26 -6.92
N ARG A 126 6.41 -19.33 -7.56
CA ARG A 126 6.98 -19.53 -8.90
C ARG A 126 7.99 -20.69 -8.95
N LYS A 127 8.73 -20.90 -7.87
CA LYS A 127 9.75 -21.95 -7.72
C LYS A 127 9.21 -23.26 -7.13
N GLU A 128 7.92 -23.34 -6.84
CA GLU A 128 7.28 -24.49 -6.17
C GLU A 128 7.89 -24.80 -4.77
N GLU A 129 8.37 -23.76 -4.08
CA GLU A 129 8.95 -23.86 -2.73
C GLU A 129 7.85 -23.81 -1.63
N PRO A 130 8.11 -24.34 -0.42
CA PRO A 130 7.20 -24.22 0.71
C PRO A 130 6.90 -22.75 1.07
N THR A 131 5.62 -22.42 1.30
CA THR A 131 5.17 -21.03 1.51
C THR A 131 4.58 -20.74 2.89
N THR A 132 4.43 -21.73 3.77
CA THR A 132 3.70 -21.59 5.05
C THR A 132 4.22 -20.42 5.89
N ASP A 133 5.54 -20.35 6.11
CA ASP A 133 6.14 -19.30 6.93
C ASP A 133 6.10 -17.93 6.23
N LEU A 134 6.17 -17.92 4.89
CA LEU A 134 6.11 -16.71 4.07
C LEU A 134 4.72 -16.07 4.09
N VAL A 135 3.66 -16.88 4.14
CA VAL A 135 2.28 -16.38 4.31
C VAL A 135 2.13 -15.67 5.66
N THR A 136 2.62 -16.27 6.74
CA THR A 136 2.60 -15.64 8.06
C THR A 136 3.43 -14.35 8.09
N ALA A 137 4.61 -14.34 7.46
CA ALA A 137 5.43 -13.14 7.34
C ALA A 137 4.71 -12.02 6.56
N ALA A 138 4.03 -12.35 5.46
CA ALA A 138 3.28 -11.39 4.65
C ALA A 138 2.10 -10.78 5.43
N GLU A 139 1.34 -11.59 6.18
CA GLU A 139 0.23 -11.09 7.01
C GLU A 139 0.72 -10.20 8.15
N ASN A 140 1.83 -10.58 8.81
CA ASN A 140 2.43 -9.75 9.86
C ASN A 140 2.92 -8.40 9.32
N ALA A 141 3.55 -8.40 8.15
CA ALA A 141 4.00 -7.17 7.50
C ALA A 141 2.81 -6.25 7.15
N LYS A 142 1.73 -6.83 6.61
CA LYS A 142 0.48 -6.11 6.33
C LYS A 142 -0.14 -5.50 7.60
N ALA A 143 -0.23 -6.26 8.68
CA ALA A 143 -0.77 -5.78 9.95
C ALA A 143 0.06 -4.61 10.52
N ARG A 144 1.40 -4.69 10.39
CA ARG A 144 2.30 -3.59 10.76
C ARG A 144 2.03 -2.35 9.93
N THR A 145 2.00 -2.46 8.59
CA THR A 145 1.72 -1.31 7.71
C THR A 145 0.41 -0.63 8.09
N GLN A 146 -0.68 -1.39 8.29
CA GLN A 146 -1.98 -0.84 8.69
C GLN A 146 -1.94 -0.08 10.02
N LYS A 147 -1.15 -0.56 10.98
CA LYS A 147 -0.96 0.15 12.25
C LYS A 147 -0.26 1.49 12.02
N VAL A 148 0.85 1.50 11.28
CA VAL A 148 1.64 2.71 11.06
C VAL A 148 0.89 3.73 10.21
N THR A 149 0.10 3.29 9.21
CA THR A 149 -0.74 4.19 8.41
C THR A 149 -1.72 4.98 9.29
N ARG A 150 -2.33 4.34 10.30
CA ARG A 150 -3.22 5.07 11.23
C ARG A 150 -2.48 6.13 12.04
N GLU A 151 -1.27 5.82 12.50
CA GLU A 151 -0.44 6.79 13.22
C GLU A 151 -0.03 7.97 12.32
N LEU A 152 0.31 7.68 11.06
CA LEU A 152 0.65 8.71 10.06
C LEU A 152 -0.53 9.64 9.77
N VAL A 153 -1.73 9.09 9.58
CA VAL A 153 -2.95 9.89 9.34
C VAL A 153 -3.20 10.86 10.49
N LEU A 154 -3.12 10.37 11.73
CA LEU A 154 -3.31 11.23 12.90
C LEU A 154 -2.29 12.36 12.96
N GLU A 155 -1.03 12.12 12.55
CA GLU A 155 0.00 13.15 12.55
C GLU A 155 -0.20 14.18 11.42
N LEU A 156 -0.60 13.73 10.23
CA LEU A 156 -0.98 14.62 9.13
C LEU A 156 -2.16 15.52 9.50
N GLU A 157 -3.17 14.96 10.17
CA GLU A 157 -4.34 15.70 10.66
C GLU A 157 -3.95 16.79 11.67
N LYS A 158 -3.09 16.48 12.65
CA LYS A 158 -2.60 17.46 13.63
C LYS A 158 -1.91 18.65 12.97
N LEU A 159 -1.18 18.40 11.88
CA LEU A 159 -0.37 19.39 11.18
C LEU A 159 -1.13 20.10 10.04
N GLY A 160 -2.41 19.77 9.84
CA GLY A 160 -3.22 20.36 8.78
C GLY A 160 -2.65 20.07 7.39
N ILE A 161 -2.03 18.90 7.19
CA ILE A 161 -1.51 18.47 5.90
C ILE A 161 -2.55 17.59 5.24
N THR A 162 -3.02 18.03 4.09
CA THR A 162 -4.02 17.32 3.29
C THR A 162 -3.32 16.77 2.06
N LEU A 163 -3.37 15.45 1.89
CA LEU A 163 -2.89 14.78 0.67
C LEU A 163 -4.03 14.73 -0.36
N LYS A 164 -3.71 14.84 -1.65
CA LYS A 164 -4.71 14.75 -2.72
C LYS A 164 -5.22 13.33 -2.79
N VAL A 165 -6.52 13.16 -2.58
CA VAL A 165 -7.15 11.84 -2.65
C VAL A 165 -7.75 11.62 -4.03
N MET A 166 -7.36 10.53 -4.68
CA MET A 166 -8.18 9.90 -5.70
C MET A 166 -9.23 9.03 -5.02
N GLU A 167 -10.50 9.29 -5.31
CA GLU A 167 -11.61 8.41 -4.95
C GLU A 167 -11.33 6.98 -5.44
N GLN A 168 -11.18 6.04 -4.51
CA GLN A 168 -11.35 4.63 -4.82
C GLN A 168 -12.80 4.37 -5.18
N GLN A 169 -13.04 4.03 -6.44
CA GLN A 169 -14.33 3.56 -6.92
C GLN A 169 -14.70 2.26 -6.17
N PRO A 170 -15.78 2.23 -5.37
CA PRO A 170 -16.21 1.02 -4.70
C PRO A 170 -16.99 0.16 -5.70
N GLY A 171 -16.41 -0.92 -6.20
CA GLY A 171 -17.19 -1.84 -7.02
C GLY A 171 -16.39 -2.84 -7.84
N GLN A 172 -15.81 -3.86 -7.19
CA GLN A 172 -15.71 -5.18 -7.80
C GLN A 172 -15.78 -6.25 -6.70
N GLN A 173 -17.02 -6.50 -6.30
CA GLN A 173 -17.44 -7.63 -5.50
C GLN A 173 -17.22 -8.93 -6.32
N PRO A 174 -16.51 -9.95 -5.81
CA PRO A 174 -16.32 -11.20 -6.54
C PRO A 174 -17.67 -11.90 -6.74
N GLY A 175 -17.96 -12.25 -7.99
CA GLY A 175 -19.22 -12.87 -8.40
C GLY A 175 -19.54 -14.13 -7.60
N SER A 176 -20.71 -14.12 -6.95
CA SER A 176 -21.32 -15.31 -6.38
C SER A 176 -21.90 -16.18 -7.50
N ALA A 177 -21.29 -17.34 -7.75
CA ALA A 177 -21.98 -18.55 -8.25
C ALA A 177 -21.10 -19.78 -7.95
N PRO A 178 -21.65 -21.00 -7.77
CA PRO A 178 -23.01 -21.45 -8.11
C PRO A 178 -23.72 -22.24 -6.99
N ALA A 179 -25.06 -22.29 -7.00
CA ALA A 179 -25.81 -23.35 -6.33
C ALA A 179 -26.24 -24.38 -7.39
N SER A 180 -25.53 -25.51 -7.41
CA SER A 180 -25.91 -26.70 -8.17
C SER A 180 -27.06 -27.40 -7.45
N SER A 181 -28.22 -27.54 -8.10
CA SER A 181 -29.29 -28.43 -7.63
C SER A 181 -28.87 -29.90 -7.79
N PRO A 182 -28.97 -30.75 -6.76
CA PRO A 182 -28.83 -32.19 -6.94
C PRO A 182 -30.13 -32.79 -7.49
N ALA A 183 -29.95 -33.79 -8.34
CA ALA A 183 -31.00 -34.63 -8.89
C ALA A 183 -31.81 -35.31 -7.76
N GLY A 184 -33.14 -35.16 -7.82
CA GLY A 184 -34.09 -35.94 -7.04
C GLY A 184 -34.52 -37.16 -7.84
N GLU A 185 -33.88 -38.28 -7.55
CA GLU A 185 -34.37 -39.63 -7.81
C GLU A 185 -35.67 -39.85 -7.04
N SER A 186 -36.77 -40.16 -7.74
CA SER A 186 -38.05 -40.53 -7.11
C SER A 186 -38.42 -41.94 -7.57
N THR A 187 -38.16 -42.90 -6.68
CA THR A 187 -38.71 -44.26 -6.72
C THR A 187 -40.07 -44.28 -6.00
N ALA A 188 -40.95 -45.16 -6.50
CA ALA A 188 -42.39 -45.28 -6.21
C ALA A 188 -42.78 -45.57 -4.73
N PRO A 189 -44.09 -45.57 -4.39
CA PRO A 189 -44.81 -46.86 -4.44
C PRO A 189 -46.33 -46.81 -4.78
N GLN A 190 -46.82 -48.02 -5.11
CA GLN A 190 -48.19 -48.54 -5.32
C GLN A 190 -48.74 -48.53 -6.75
#